data_AF-A0A7J6VTM7-F1
#
_entry.id   AF-A0A7J6VTM7-F1
#
_cell.length_a   1.000
_cell.length_b   1.000
_cell.length_c   1.000
_cell.angle_alpha   90.00
_cell.angle_beta   90.00
_cell.angle_gamma   90.00
#
_symmetry.space_group_name_H-M   'P 1'
#
loop_
_entity.id
_entity.type
_entity.pdbx_description
1 polymer ?
#
loop_
_entity_poly.entity_id
_entity_poly.type
_entity_poly.pdbx_seq_one_letter_code
_entity_poly.pdbx_strand_id
1 'polypeptide(L)'
;MIHWIEEEAQHKHGVCVAHFVFLMTFNLLGNLLLSRDLVDPQSKEGPEFFNAVDGLIEAAGQPNVADFFPLLKWFDPQGIRKKMDRHLGKAVQIVAGFVKERIEGQNSGEQKNRKDFLDALLEYEGEEVEHSKISERDLVIMIMVNLKLLFFTQNLGILFTYY
;
A
#
# COMPACT_ATOMS: atom_id res chain seq x y z
N MET A 1 -11.31 -14.71 0.83
CA MET A 1 -11.86 -14.09 -0.39
C MET A 1 -13.10 -14.81 -0.94
N ILE A 2 -13.05 -16.09 -1.32
CA ILE A 2 -14.25 -16.79 -1.85
C ILE A 2 -15.43 -16.75 -0.86
N HIS A 3 -15.16 -17.06 0.41
CA HIS A 3 -16.15 -16.95 1.50
C HIS A 3 -16.80 -15.55 1.59
N TRP A 4 -16.02 -14.48 1.40
CA TRP A 4 -16.54 -13.10 1.47
C TRP A 4 -17.45 -12.77 0.28
N ILE A 5 -17.13 -13.28 -0.91
CA ILE A 5 -17.98 -13.14 -2.10
C ILE A 5 -19.31 -13.88 -1.87
N GLU A 6 -19.25 -15.08 -1.28
CA GLU A 6 -20.43 -15.87 -0.95
C GLU A 6 -21.32 -15.16 0.10
N GLU A 7 -20.73 -14.62 1.17
CA GLU A 7 -21.44 -13.84 2.18
C GLU A 7 -22.10 -12.58 1.58
N GLU A 8 -21.38 -11.81 0.75
CA GLU A 8 -21.96 -10.62 0.13
C GLU A 8 -23.07 -10.97 -0.87
N ALA A 9 -22.91 -12.05 -1.63
CA ALA A 9 -23.95 -12.56 -2.53
C ALA A 9 -25.20 -13.05 -1.81
N GLN A 10 -25.07 -13.56 -0.58
CA GLN A 10 -26.21 -13.98 0.24
C GLN A 10 -26.94 -12.80 0.90
N HIS A 11 -26.22 -11.73 1.23
CA HIS A 11 -26.79 -10.56 1.93
C HIS A 11 -27.23 -9.41 1.01
N LYS A 12 -26.75 -9.35 -0.24
CA LYS A 12 -27.10 -8.32 -1.23
C LYS A 12 -27.64 -8.96 -2.52
N HIS A 13 -28.45 -8.22 -3.27
CA HIS A 13 -28.98 -8.68 -4.57
C HIS A 13 -27.93 -8.71 -5.72
N GLY A 14 -26.64 -8.66 -5.40
CA GLY A 14 -25.55 -8.65 -6.38
C GLY A 14 -24.18 -8.43 -5.74
N VAL A 15 -23.12 -8.81 -6.48
CA VAL A 15 -21.72 -8.70 -6.06
C VAL A 15 -21.05 -7.54 -6.80
N CYS A 16 -20.41 -6.63 -6.08
CA CYS A 16 -19.57 -5.60 -6.69
C CYS A 16 -18.22 -6.18 -7.10
N VAL A 17 -18.11 -6.64 -8.35
CA VAL A 17 -16.90 -7.30 -8.88
C VAL A 17 -15.65 -6.41 -8.73
N ALA A 18 -15.77 -5.11 -9.02
CA ALA A 18 -14.66 -4.16 -8.91
C ALA A 18 -14.09 -4.09 -7.48
N HIS A 19 -14.96 -4.09 -6.47
CA HIS A 19 -14.55 -4.06 -5.07
C HIS A 19 -13.74 -5.31 -4.70
N PHE A 20 -14.22 -6.50 -5.06
CA PHE A 20 -13.51 -7.74 -4.76
C PHE A 20 -12.20 -7.90 -5.54
N VAL A 21 -12.18 -7.48 -6.81
CA VAL A 21 -10.93 -7.46 -7.60
C VAL A 21 -9.91 -6.55 -6.93
N PHE A 22 -10.32 -5.37 -6.45
CA PHE A 22 -9.44 -4.47 -5.71
C PHE A 22 -8.88 -5.09 -4.42
N LEU A 23 -9.74 -5.69 -3.59
CA LEU A 23 -9.32 -6.37 -2.36
C LEU A 23 -8.37 -7.56 -2.65
N MET A 24 -8.65 -8.33 -3.71
CA MET A 24 -7.79 -9.44 -4.13
C MET A 24 -6.43 -8.95 -4.60
N THR A 25 -6.38 -7.90 -5.44
CA THR A 25 -5.12 -7.28 -5.85
C THR A 25 -4.34 -6.81 -4.63
N PHE A 26 -5.01 -6.14 -3.69
CA PHE A 26 -4.33 -5.63 -2.50
C PHE A 26 -3.70 -6.74 -1.65
N ASN A 27 -4.42 -7.85 -1.43
CA ASN A 27 -3.86 -9.01 -0.74
C ASN A 27 -2.75 -9.69 -1.52
N LEU A 28 -2.86 -9.79 -2.85
CA LEU A 28 -1.80 -10.31 -3.70
C LEU A 28 -0.51 -9.50 -3.53
N LEU A 29 -0.62 -8.17 -3.51
CA LEU A 29 0.52 -7.26 -3.33
C LEU A 29 1.11 -7.38 -1.93
N GLY A 30 0.28 -7.43 -0.89
CA GLY A 30 0.74 -7.67 0.47
C GLY A 30 1.52 -8.96 0.61
N ASN A 31 1.04 -10.02 -0.01
CA ASN A 31 1.72 -11.31 0.00
C ASN A 31 3.03 -11.28 -0.80
N LEU A 32 3.02 -10.70 -2.00
CA LEU A 32 4.21 -10.63 -2.85
C LEU A 32 5.33 -9.78 -2.23
N LEU A 33 4.96 -8.66 -1.60
CA LEU A 33 5.94 -7.70 -1.08
C LEU A 33 6.38 -8.03 0.35
N LEU A 34 5.48 -8.58 1.17
CA LEU A 34 5.66 -8.69 2.62
C LEU A 34 5.17 -10.02 3.23
N SER A 35 4.69 -10.97 2.41
CA SER A 35 4.06 -12.21 2.88
C SER A 35 2.91 -11.98 3.88
N ARG A 36 2.09 -10.94 3.64
CA ARG A 36 0.96 -10.53 4.50
C ARG A 36 -0.34 -10.44 3.72
N ASP A 37 -1.41 -11.00 4.28
CA ASP A 37 -2.77 -10.62 3.89
C ASP A 37 -3.10 -9.26 4.52
N LEU A 38 -3.21 -8.22 3.69
CA LEU A 38 -3.44 -6.85 4.14
C LEU A 38 -4.92 -6.53 4.35
N VAL A 39 -5.81 -7.38 3.88
CA VAL A 39 -7.24 -7.40 4.16
C VAL A 39 -7.51 -8.76 4.78
N ASP A 40 -7.31 -8.80 6.10
CA ASP A 40 -7.66 -9.90 6.97
C ASP A 40 -8.49 -9.33 8.13
N PRO A 41 -9.73 -9.81 8.36
CA PRO A 41 -10.56 -9.37 9.48
C PRO A 41 -9.96 -9.71 10.85
N GLN A 42 -8.98 -10.62 10.93
CA GLN A 42 -8.26 -10.93 12.16
C GLN A 42 -7.02 -10.05 12.38
N SER A 43 -6.58 -9.31 11.36
CA SER A 43 -5.48 -8.35 11.49
C SER A 43 -6.00 -6.98 11.91
N LYS A 44 -5.33 -6.34 12.87
CA LYS A 44 -5.61 -4.94 13.23
C LYS A 44 -4.95 -3.98 12.25
N GLU A 45 -3.77 -4.33 11.74
CA GLU A 45 -2.95 -3.49 10.86
C GLU A 45 -3.48 -3.44 9.43
N GLY A 46 -4.08 -4.54 8.95
CA GLY A 46 -4.60 -4.65 7.58
C GLY A 46 -5.67 -3.61 7.23
N PRO A 47 -6.79 -3.54 7.98
CA PRO A 47 -7.83 -2.53 7.76
C PRO A 47 -7.32 -1.09 7.87
N GLU A 48 -6.40 -0.81 8.80
CA GLU A 48 -5.79 0.52 8.92
C GLU A 48 -4.93 0.87 7.70
N PHE A 49 -4.17 -0.10 7.19
CA PHE A 49 -3.36 0.08 5.99
C PHE A 49 -4.22 0.29 4.75
N PHE A 50 -5.28 -0.51 4.61
CA PHE A 50 -6.27 -0.36 3.56
C PHE A 50 -6.88 1.05 3.56
N ASN A 51 -7.37 1.52 4.71
CA ASN A 51 -7.96 2.86 4.85
C ASN A 51 -6.95 3.97 4.57
N ALA A 52 -5.67 3.78 4.92
CA ALA A 52 -4.62 4.73 4.61
C ALA A 52 -4.40 4.82 3.09
N VAL A 53 -4.32 3.68 2.40
CA VAL A 53 -4.16 3.61 0.94
C VAL A 53 -5.38 4.14 0.20
N ASP A 54 -6.58 3.79 0.63
CA ASP A 54 -7.84 4.24 0.03
C ASP A 54 -7.95 5.77 0.10
N GLY A 55 -7.65 6.37 1.27
CA GLY A 55 -7.59 7.82 1.42
C GLY A 55 -6.52 8.51 0.58
N LEU A 56 -5.43 7.83 0.21
CA LEU A 56 -4.45 8.35 -0.77
C LEU A 56 -5.04 8.36 -2.18
N ILE A 57 -5.74 7.30 -2.57
CA ILE A 57 -6.38 7.18 -3.88
C ILE A 57 -7.46 8.26 -4.03
N GLU A 58 -8.32 8.43 -3.03
CA GLU A 58 -9.34 9.48 -3.00
C GLU A 58 -8.72 10.88 -3.12
N ALA A 59 -7.68 11.17 -2.33
CA ALA A 59 -7.02 12.47 -2.36
C ALA A 59 -6.29 12.73 -3.69
N ALA A 60 -5.73 11.68 -4.32
CA ALA A 60 -5.03 11.79 -5.61
C ALA A 60 -6.00 11.98 -6.79
N GLY A 61 -7.21 11.43 -6.70
CA GLY A 61 -8.25 11.58 -7.71
C GLY A 61 -9.02 12.90 -7.61
N GLN A 62 -8.88 13.65 -6.52
CA GLN A 62 -9.62 14.89 -6.29
C GLN A 62 -9.02 16.05 -7.14
N PRO A 63 -9.83 16.74 -7.97
CA PRO A 63 -9.36 17.95 -8.65
C PRO A 63 -8.90 19.00 -7.64
N ASN A 64 -7.74 19.60 -7.87
CA ASN A 64 -7.13 20.56 -6.95
C ASN A 64 -7.00 21.94 -7.59
N VAL A 65 -7.75 22.92 -7.06
CA VAL A 65 -7.75 24.32 -7.48
C VAL A 65 -6.35 24.94 -7.37
N ALA A 66 -5.55 24.50 -6.41
CA ALA A 66 -4.19 25.00 -6.24
C ALA A 66 -3.24 24.58 -7.38
N ASP A 67 -3.60 23.59 -8.19
CA ASP A 67 -2.84 23.21 -9.39
C ASP A 67 -3.05 24.21 -10.54
N PHE A 68 -4.22 24.86 -10.57
CA PHE A 68 -4.56 25.92 -11.54
C PHE A 68 -4.17 27.31 -11.06
N PHE A 69 -4.18 27.54 -9.74
CA PHE A 69 -3.83 28.81 -9.10
C PHE A 69 -2.67 28.63 -8.12
N PRO A 70 -1.41 28.70 -8.57
CA PRO A 70 -0.23 28.44 -7.75
C PRO A 70 -0.14 29.29 -6.48
N LEU A 71 -0.70 30.50 -6.49
CA LEU A 71 -0.76 31.40 -5.33
C LEU A 71 -1.54 30.79 -4.15
N LEU A 72 -2.47 29.87 -4.40
CA LEU A 72 -3.28 29.21 -3.38
C LEU A 72 -2.64 27.93 -2.81
N LYS A 73 -1.50 27.48 -3.35
CA LYS A 73 -0.82 26.23 -2.92
C LYS A 73 -0.47 26.21 -1.43
N TRP A 74 -0.09 27.36 -0.88
CA TRP A 74 0.25 27.43 0.54
C TRP A 74 -0.98 27.34 1.44
N PHE A 75 -2.13 27.81 0.97
CA PHE A 75 -3.36 27.81 1.77
C PHE A 75 -4.01 26.41 1.86
N ASP A 76 -3.78 25.55 0.85
CA ASP A 76 -4.41 24.23 0.73
C ASP A 76 -5.95 24.34 0.88
N PRO A 77 -6.63 25.11 0.00
CA PRO A 77 -8.04 25.48 0.18
C PRO A 77 -8.98 24.27 0.28
N GLN A 78 -8.61 23.15 -0.33
CA GLN A 78 -9.39 21.91 -0.31
C GLN A 78 -8.88 20.89 0.72
N GLY A 79 -7.80 21.21 1.44
CA GLY A 79 -7.19 20.31 2.41
C GLY A 79 -6.57 19.05 1.79
N ILE A 80 -6.38 19.02 0.46
CA ILE A 80 -5.94 17.81 -0.27
C ILE A 80 -4.52 17.45 0.16
N ARG A 81 -3.64 18.46 0.30
CA ARG A 81 -2.26 18.22 0.75
C ARG A 81 -2.26 17.65 2.17
N LYS A 82 -3.02 18.24 3.09
CA LYS A 82 -3.13 17.74 4.47
C LYS A 82 -3.67 16.31 4.54
N LYS A 83 -4.68 15.98 3.72
CA LYS A 83 -5.20 14.61 3.63
C LYS A 83 -4.14 13.65 3.12
N MET A 84 -3.45 14.02 2.03
CA MET A 84 -2.37 13.22 1.43
C MET A 84 -1.27 12.93 2.46
N ASP A 85 -0.77 13.97 3.15
CA ASP A 85 0.29 13.84 4.15
C ASP A 85 -0.14 12.92 5.31
N ARG A 86 -1.38 13.04 5.78
CA ARG A 86 -1.94 12.19 6.85
C ARG A 86 -2.01 10.73 6.44
N HIS A 87 -2.61 10.45 5.28
CA HIS A 87 -2.80 9.07 4.80
C HIS A 87 -1.46 8.43 4.43
N LEU A 88 -0.54 9.19 3.81
CA LEU A 88 0.81 8.72 3.48
C LEU A 88 1.61 8.43 4.75
N GLY A 89 1.56 9.31 5.74
CA GLY A 89 2.24 9.13 7.01
C GLY A 89 1.79 7.84 7.72
N LYS A 90 0.49 7.57 7.73
CA LYS A 90 -0.06 6.34 8.32
C LYS A 90 0.37 5.08 7.55
N ALA A 91 0.34 5.12 6.22
CA ALA A 91 0.80 3.99 5.39
C ALA A 91 2.30 3.69 5.59
N VAL A 92 3.15 4.73 5.58
CA VAL A 92 4.58 4.62 5.84
C VAL A 92 4.85 4.06 7.24
N GLN A 93 4.11 4.52 8.25
CA GLN A 93 4.26 4.02 9.62
C GLN A 93 3.98 2.51 9.71
N ILE A 94 2.92 2.02 9.06
CA ILE A 94 2.56 0.60 9.07
C ILE A 94 3.61 -0.23 8.33
N VAL A 95 4.03 0.19 7.13
CA VAL A 95 5.06 -0.52 6.35
C VAL A 95 6.40 -0.54 7.08
N ALA A 96 6.79 0.56 7.73
CA ALA A 96 8.00 0.61 8.56
C ALA A 96 7.93 -0.40 9.72
N GLY A 97 6.75 -0.57 10.33
CA GLY A 97 6.52 -1.62 11.33
C GLY A 97 6.78 -3.02 10.78
N PHE A 98 6.25 -3.34 9.59
CA PHE A 98 6.45 -4.65 8.95
C PHE A 98 7.92 -4.90 8.58
N VAL A 99 8.62 -3.88 8.05
CA VAL A 99 10.05 -3.98 7.74
C VAL A 99 10.87 -4.23 9.00
N LYS A 100 10.58 -3.49 10.07
CA LYS A 100 11.29 -3.65 11.35
C LYS A 100 11.08 -5.05 11.95
N GLU A 101 9.83 -5.52 12.01
CA GLU A 101 9.50 -6.86 12.49
C GLU A 101 10.26 -7.95 11.71
N ARG A 102 10.35 -7.78 10.38
CA ARG A 102 11.09 -8.70 9.52
C ARG A 102 12.59 -8.74 9.83
N ILE A 103 13.20 -7.57 10.01
CA ILE A 103 14.64 -7.46 10.34
C ILE A 103 14.92 -8.08 11.71
N GLU A 104 14.07 -7.83 12.69
CA GLU A 104 14.18 -8.41 14.04
C GLU A 104 14.04 -9.94 14.02
N GLY A 105 13.11 -10.48 13.24
CA GLY A 105 12.90 -11.94 13.07
C GLY A 105 14.04 -12.68 12.35
N GLN A 106 14.77 -12.01 11.45
CA GLN A 106 15.98 -12.58 10.86
C GLN A 106 17.10 -12.76 11.90
N ASN A 107 17.23 -11.79 12.82
CA ASN A 107 18.25 -11.83 13.87
C ASN A 107 17.97 -12.90 14.93
N SER A 108 16.70 -13.27 15.15
CA SER A 108 16.29 -14.33 16.09
C SER A 108 16.42 -15.75 15.51
N GLY A 109 16.71 -15.88 14.21
CA GLY A 109 16.85 -17.18 13.52
C GLY A 109 15.53 -17.90 13.23
N GLU A 110 14.39 -17.21 13.35
CA GLU A 110 13.04 -17.77 13.13
C GLU A 110 12.69 -17.96 11.65
N GLN A 111 13.50 -17.41 10.73
CA GLN A 111 13.12 -17.26 9.33
C GLN A 111 13.71 -18.35 8.45
N LYS A 112 12.91 -19.37 8.05
CA LYS A 112 13.41 -20.41 7.13
C LYS A 112 12.62 -20.73 5.86
N ASN A 113 11.39 -20.24 5.66
CA ASN A 113 10.57 -20.74 4.54
C ASN A 113 9.73 -19.71 3.75
N ARG A 114 9.92 -18.40 3.94
CA ARG A 114 9.27 -17.37 3.12
C ARG A 114 10.32 -16.57 2.35
N LYS A 115 10.08 -16.39 1.04
CA LYS A 115 10.86 -15.52 0.15
C LYS A 115 9.89 -14.58 -0.55
N ASP A 116 9.81 -13.36 -0.06
CA ASP A 116 9.08 -12.26 -0.69
C ASP A 116 10.04 -11.17 -1.21
N PHE A 117 9.50 -10.09 -1.76
CA PHE A 117 10.30 -8.99 -2.28
C PHE A 117 11.17 -8.34 -1.20
N LEU A 118 10.66 -8.18 0.04
CA LEU A 118 11.44 -7.62 1.14
C LEU A 118 12.62 -8.54 1.49
N ASP A 119 12.43 -9.86 1.48
CA ASP A 119 13.54 -10.80 1.67
C ASP A 119 14.60 -10.65 0.57
N ALA A 120 14.20 -10.47 -0.69
CA ALA A 120 15.13 -10.22 -1.79
C ALA A 120 15.91 -8.89 -1.62
N LEU A 121 15.28 -7.84 -1.08
CA LEU A 121 15.94 -6.57 -0.78
C LEU A 121 16.89 -6.68 0.43
N LEU A 122 16.56 -7.51 1.43
CA LEU A 122 17.40 -7.74 2.60
C LEU A 122 18.60 -8.65 2.28
N GLU A 123 18.42 -9.62 1.39
CA GLU A 123 19.48 -10.48 0.85
C GLU A 123 20.39 -9.76 -0.16
N TYR A 124 20.01 -8.55 -0.60
CA TYR A 124 20.78 -7.78 -1.57
C TYR A 124 22.10 -7.28 -0.95
N GLU A 125 23.21 -7.81 -1.47
CA GLU A 125 24.55 -7.29 -1.26
C GLU A 125 24.96 -6.58 -2.55
N GLY A 126 25.17 -5.25 -2.50
CA GLY A 126 25.53 -4.45 -3.67
C GLY A 126 26.80 -4.95 -4.37
N GLU A 127 26.97 -4.61 -5.66
CA GLU A 127 28.18 -4.96 -6.40
C GLU A 127 29.43 -4.26 -5.83
N GLU A 128 30.47 -5.09 -5.64
CA GLU A 128 31.85 -5.00 -5.10
C GLU A 128 32.54 -3.66 -4.73
N VAL A 129 31.95 -2.48 -4.92
CA VAL A 129 32.59 -1.18 -4.58
C VAL A 129 31.88 -0.48 -3.41
N GLU A 130 30.60 -0.75 -3.17
CA GLU A 130 29.85 -0.30 -1.98
C GLU A 130 28.95 -1.44 -1.47
N HIS A 131 29.51 -2.34 -0.66
CA HIS A 131 28.74 -3.33 0.12
C HIS A 131 27.94 -2.63 1.25
N SER A 132 27.05 -1.72 0.90
CA SER A 132 26.13 -1.11 1.85
C SER A 132 24.80 -1.86 1.80
N LYS A 133 24.38 -2.38 2.96
CA LYS A 133 23.02 -2.91 3.11
C LYS A 133 22.03 -1.79 2.83
N ILE A 134 20.93 -2.13 2.16
CA ILE A 134 19.84 -1.17 1.94
C ILE A 134 19.31 -0.69 3.30
N SER A 135 19.21 0.62 3.49
CA SER A 135 18.75 1.18 4.76
C SER A 135 17.28 0.85 5.00
N GLU A 136 16.85 0.76 6.27
CA GLU A 136 15.42 0.55 6.61
C GLU A 136 14.50 1.57 5.93
N ARG A 137 14.97 2.82 5.84
CA ARG A 137 14.25 3.90 5.18
C ARG A 137 14.06 3.61 3.69
N ASP A 138 15.10 3.15 3.01
CA ASP A 138 15.04 2.86 1.57
C ASP A 138 14.20 1.62 1.29
N LEU A 139 14.25 0.60 2.15
CA LEU A 139 13.34 -0.56 2.09
C LEU A 139 11.87 -0.11 2.14
N VAL A 140 11.52 0.74 3.11
CA VAL A 140 10.17 1.28 3.25
C VAL A 140 9.76 2.08 2.00
N ILE A 141 10.65 2.93 1.48
CA ILE A 141 10.38 3.70 0.27
C ILE A 141 10.16 2.77 -0.93
N MET A 142 11.00 1.76 -1.13
CA MET A 142 10.88 0.80 -2.23
C MET A 142 9.54 0.04 -2.17
N ILE A 143 9.14 -0.45 -0.99
CA ILE A 143 7.83 -1.11 -0.82
C ILE A 143 6.70 -0.13 -1.15
N MET A 144 6.74 1.09 -0.60
CA MET A 144 5.70 2.11 -0.83
C MET A 144 5.59 2.52 -2.30
N VAL A 145 6.70 2.64 -3.02
CA VAL A 145 6.71 2.98 -4.46
C VAL A 145 6.09 1.85 -5.28
N ASN A 146 6.42 0.59 -5.00
CA ASN A 146 5.83 -0.55 -5.70
C ASN A 146 4.31 -0.64 -5.46
N LEU A 147 3.86 -0.43 -4.23
CA LEU A 147 2.44 -0.35 -3.92
C LEU A 147 1.76 0.80 -4.69
N LYS A 148 2.34 2.00 -4.66
CA LYS A 148 1.78 3.18 -5.36
C LYS A 148 1.67 2.98 -6.87
N LEU A 149 2.72 2.47 -7.52
CA LEU A 149 2.74 2.25 -8.97
C LEU A 149 1.63 1.30 -9.42
N LEU A 150 1.37 0.26 -8.63
CA LEU A 150 0.35 -0.76 -8.94
C LEU A 150 -1.08 -0.27 -8.68
N PHE A 151 -1.29 0.60 -7.71
CA PHE A 151 -2.59 1.27 -7.54
C PHE A 151 -2.91 2.27 -8.64
N PHE A 152 -1.89 2.98 -9.14
CA PHE A 152 -2.09 3.92 -10.23
C PHE A 152 -2.49 3.19 -11.53
N THR A 153 -1.88 2.05 -11.83
CA THR A 153 -2.22 1.25 -13.03
C THR A 153 -3.61 0.63 -12.97
N GLN A 154 -4.09 0.21 -11.80
CA GLN A 154 -5.45 -0.33 -11.67
C GLN A 154 -6.55 0.73 -11.63
N ASN A 155 -6.27 1.93 -11.10
CA ASN A 155 -7.24 3.02 -11.04
C ASN A 155 -7.28 3.91 -12.29
N LEU A 156 -6.29 3.79 -13.20
CA LEU A 156 -6.31 4.48 -14.49
C LEU A 156 -7.58 4.16 -15.30
N GLY A 157 -8.11 2.92 -15.22
CA GLY A 157 -9.39 2.58 -15.87
C GLY A 157 -10.60 3.35 -15.32
N ILE A 158 -10.59 3.69 -14.02
CA ILE A 158 -11.71 4.40 -13.36
C ILE A 158 -11.67 5.89 -13.73
N LEU A 159 -10.48 6.49 -13.85
CA LEU A 159 -10.32 7.89 -14.28
C LEU A 159 -10.79 8.15 -15.72
N PHE A 160 -10.74 7.15 -16.60
CA PHE A 160 -11.24 7.26 -17.98
C PHE A 160 -12.73 6.92 -18.14
N THR A 161 -13.42 6.43 -17.10
CA THR A 161 -14.86 6.13 -17.19
C THR A 161 -15.74 7.36 -16.88
N TYR A 162 -15.13 8.48 -16.46
CA TYR A 162 -15.82 9.74 -16.16
C TYR A 162 -15.58 10.86 -17.20
N TYR A 163 -15.13 10.51 -18.41
CA TYR A 163 -15.04 11.41 -19.56
C TYR A 163 -15.74 10.83 -20.79
#